data_AF-A0A970YTP7-F1
#
_entry.id   AF-A0A970YTP7-F1
#
_cell.length_a   1.000
_cell.length_b   1.000
_cell.length_c   1.000
_cell.angle_alpha   90.00
_cell.angle_beta   90.00
_cell.angle_gamma   90.00
#
_symmetry.space_group_name_H-M   'P 1'
#
loop_
_entity.id
_entity.type
_entity.pdbx_description
1 polymer ?
#
loop_
_entity_poly.entity_id
_entity_poly.type
_entity_poly.pdbx_seq_one_letter_code
_entity_poly.pdbx_strand_id
1 'polypeptide(L)'
;MNLLNDAWIPVIRRGTPKRVLIRPYEITEGIDVDPFCSIDAKRPDFKSSYLQFLIGIIQTVMTPQDEVEWVRLFCKPPSKEQLFHSMQKDQRYFDLIGDEISFMQEPNLNAGRKPIANLLIESPGENTLEQNTDHFVKRDRVKGMCEACTAASLYTLNANAPAGGAGIRTSLRGGGPLTVAIIPDGYNAAYDTLWHLVWLNVLISKDLERTNCTLSLQDSAAKFPWAGDIRISK
;
A
#
# COMPACT_ATOMS: atom_id res chain seq x y z
N MET A 1 -10.79 -11.63 1.40
CA MET A 1 -10.64 -10.36 0.64
C MET A 1 -9.44 -10.41 -0.31
N ASN A 2 -9.57 -9.90 -1.53
CA ASN A 2 -8.50 -9.65 -2.49
C ASN A 2 -8.27 -8.13 -2.66
N LEU A 3 -7.05 -7.65 -2.43
CA LEU A 3 -6.74 -6.21 -2.40
C LEU A 3 -6.84 -5.51 -3.77
N LEU A 4 -6.89 -6.25 -4.88
CA LEU A 4 -7.12 -5.67 -6.21
C LEU A 4 -8.59 -5.71 -6.62
N ASN A 5 -9.37 -6.68 -6.14
CA ASN A 5 -10.74 -6.93 -6.60
C ASN A 5 -11.84 -6.53 -5.61
N ASP A 6 -11.52 -6.33 -4.34
CA ASP A 6 -12.47 -5.88 -3.31
C ASP A 6 -12.30 -4.39 -3.01
N ALA A 7 -13.40 -3.71 -2.68
CA ALA A 7 -13.35 -2.30 -2.34
C ALA A 7 -12.89 -2.12 -0.88
N TRP A 8 -11.69 -1.59 -0.68
CA TRP A 8 -11.07 -1.49 0.66
C TRP A 8 -10.33 -0.18 0.94
N ILE A 9 -10.07 0.63 -0.09
CA ILE A 9 -9.35 1.90 0.04
C ILE A 9 -10.35 3.02 0.28
N PRO A 10 -10.33 3.70 1.44
CA PRO A 10 -11.28 4.74 1.74
C PRO A 10 -10.90 6.06 1.06
N VAL A 11 -11.82 6.62 0.31
CA VAL A 11 -11.63 7.86 -0.44
C VAL A 11 -12.84 8.77 -0.34
N ILE A 12 -12.65 10.05 -0.65
CA ILE A 12 -13.71 11.03 -0.81
C ILE A 12 -13.70 11.62 -2.21
N ARG A 13 -14.90 11.93 -2.72
CA ARG A 13 -15.08 12.67 -3.96
C ARG A 13 -15.05 14.18 -3.69
N ARG A 14 -14.76 14.97 -4.72
CA ARG A 14 -14.70 16.44 -4.61
C ARG A 14 -16.08 17.04 -4.33
N GLY A 15 -17.09 16.64 -5.12
CA GLY A 15 -18.45 17.17 -5.05
C GLY A 15 -19.27 16.60 -3.89
N THR A 16 -18.94 15.39 -3.45
CA THR A 16 -19.62 14.73 -2.32
C THR A 16 -18.62 14.32 -1.24
N PRO A 17 -18.67 14.90 -0.03
CA PRO A 17 -17.76 14.55 1.07
C PRO A 17 -18.06 13.17 1.70
N LYS A 18 -18.85 12.33 1.03
CA LYS A 18 -19.17 10.99 1.49
C LYS A 18 -17.98 10.08 1.24
N ARG A 19 -17.45 9.52 2.34
CA ARG A 19 -16.47 8.45 2.29
C ARG A 19 -17.06 7.23 1.57
N VAL A 20 -16.33 6.72 0.58
CA VAL A 20 -16.61 5.45 -0.08
C VAL A 20 -15.36 4.59 -0.07
N LEU A 21 -15.53 3.27 -0.23
CA LEU A 21 -14.42 2.35 -0.44
C LEU A 21 -14.30 2.09 -1.93
N ILE A 22 -13.07 2.10 -2.44
CA ILE A 22 -12.77 1.77 -3.83
C ILE A 22 -11.79 0.61 -3.93
N ARG A 23 -11.80 -0.01 -5.10
CA ARG A 23 -10.75 -0.89 -5.59
C ARG A 23 -9.62 -0.05 -6.18
N PRO A 24 -8.38 -0.54 -6.24
CA PRO A 24 -7.27 0.25 -6.79
C PRO A 24 -7.50 0.73 -8.22
N TYR A 25 -8.13 -0.10 -9.06
CA TYR A 25 -8.42 0.25 -10.45
C TYR A 25 -9.58 1.26 -10.63
N GLU A 26 -10.34 1.55 -9.57
CA GLU A 26 -11.43 2.54 -9.62
C GLU A 26 -10.95 3.97 -9.35
N ILE A 27 -9.65 4.19 -9.09
CA ILE A 27 -9.06 5.50 -8.77
C ILE A 27 -9.35 6.60 -9.80
N THR A 28 -9.59 6.25 -11.07
CA THR A 28 -9.95 7.18 -12.15
C THR A 28 -11.46 7.25 -12.42
N GLU A 29 -12.30 6.55 -11.67
CA GLU A 29 -13.75 6.53 -11.90
C GLU A 29 -14.38 7.92 -11.65
N GLY A 30 -15.03 8.45 -12.69
CA GLY A 30 -15.69 9.75 -12.64
C GLY A 30 -14.74 10.94 -12.64
N ILE A 31 -13.49 10.75 -13.11
CA ILE A 31 -12.43 11.77 -13.05
C ILE A 31 -12.82 13.11 -13.71
N ASP A 32 -13.62 13.07 -14.78
CA ASP A 32 -14.07 14.26 -15.52
C ASP A 32 -15.27 14.98 -14.88
N VAL A 33 -15.97 14.34 -13.93
CA VAL A 33 -17.25 14.85 -13.38
C VAL A 33 -17.17 15.07 -11.87
N ASP A 34 -16.86 14.02 -11.12
CA ASP A 34 -16.75 14.06 -9.66
C ASP A 34 -15.57 13.19 -9.20
N PRO A 35 -14.32 13.63 -9.41
CA PRO A 35 -13.13 12.82 -9.14
C PRO A 35 -12.99 12.50 -7.65
N PHE A 36 -12.33 11.37 -7.36
CA PHE A 36 -11.72 11.16 -6.05
C PHE A 36 -10.58 12.17 -5.85
N CYS A 37 -10.57 12.86 -4.71
CA CYS A 37 -9.58 13.90 -4.42
C CYS A 37 -8.63 13.53 -3.27
N SER A 38 -9.04 12.66 -2.35
CA SER A 38 -8.14 12.24 -1.27
C SER A 38 -8.53 10.92 -0.63
N ILE A 39 -7.56 10.30 0.04
CA ILE A 39 -7.73 9.15 0.91
C ILE A 39 -8.26 9.62 2.28
N ASP A 40 -9.37 9.02 2.73
CA ASP A 40 -10.03 9.28 4.01
C ASP A 40 -9.84 8.10 4.98
N ALA A 41 -8.60 7.92 5.42
CA ALA A 41 -8.27 6.97 6.48
C ALA A 41 -8.41 7.62 7.86
N LYS A 42 -8.95 6.87 8.83
CA LYS A 42 -9.09 7.36 10.21
C LYS A 42 -7.76 7.51 10.96
N ARG A 43 -6.69 6.90 10.46
CA ARG A 43 -5.34 7.01 11.02
C ARG A 43 -4.39 7.64 9.99
N PRO A 44 -3.52 8.58 10.39
CA PRO A 44 -2.57 9.21 9.48
C PRO A 44 -1.55 8.23 8.87
N ASP A 45 -1.07 7.27 9.64
CA ASP A 45 -0.16 6.22 9.16
C ASP A 45 -0.80 5.38 8.07
N PHE A 46 -2.08 5.00 8.25
CA PHE A 46 -2.83 4.28 7.21
C PHE A 46 -3.05 5.14 5.98
N LYS A 47 -3.32 6.44 6.13
CA LYS A 47 -3.46 7.35 4.97
C LYS A 47 -2.20 7.33 4.09
N SER A 48 -1.02 7.40 4.71
CA SER A 48 0.26 7.28 4.00
C SER A 48 0.41 5.90 3.35
N SER A 49 0.07 4.83 4.07
CA SER A 49 0.17 3.46 3.56
C SER A 49 -0.75 3.16 2.38
N TYR A 50 -1.99 3.66 2.38
CA TYR A 50 -2.87 3.57 1.21
C TYR A 50 -2.28 4.30 0.00
N LEU A 51 -1.70 5.48 0.19
CA LEU A 51 -1.05 6.22 -0.89
C LEU A 51 0.17 5.45 -1.44
N GLN A 52 1.03 4.95 -0.55
CA GLN A 52 2.20 4.13 -0.93
C GLN A 52 1.76 2.85 -1.66
N PHE A 53 0.68 2.20 -1.21
CA PHE A 53 0.12 1.02 -1.88
C PHE A 53 -0.34 1.37 -3.31
N LEU A 54 -1.11 2.46 -3.47
CA LEU A 54 -1.60 2.91 -4.78
C LEU A 54 -0.45 3.27 -5.73
N ILE A 55 0.56 3.99 -5.26
CA ILE A 55 1.77 4.29 -6.04
C ILE A 55 2.47 2.99 -6.45
N GLY A 56 2.68 2.07 -5.50
CA GLY A 56 3.36 0.81 -5.76
C GLY A 56 2.66 -0.07 -6.79
N ILE A 57 1.34 -0.23 -6.69
CA ILE A 57 0.59 -1.05 -7.65
C ILE A 57 0.53 -0.39 -9.02
N ILE A 58 0.29 0.93 -9.11
CA ILE A 58 0.25 1.65 -10.39
C ILE A 58 1.62 1.64 -11.06
N GLN A 59 2.71 1.87 -10.31
CA GLN A 59 4.07 1.69 -10.82
C GLN A 59 4.24 0.28 -11.39
N THR A 60 3.81 -0.75 -10.67
CA THR A 60 4.02 -2.16 -11.09
C THR A 60 3.28 -2.52 -12.38
N VAL A 61 2.02 -2.08 -12.51
CA VAL A 61 1.16 -2.50 -13.65
C VAL A 61 1.20 -1.54 -14.84
N MET A 62 1.64 -0.30 -14.62
CA MET A 62 1.57 0.79 -15.59
C MET A 62 2.81 1.70 -15.51
N THR A 63 4.01 1.12 -15.43
CA THR A 63 5.26 1.89 -15.60
C THR A 63 5.32 2.51 -17.00
N PRO A 64 5.37 3.85 -17.14
CA PRO A 64 5.52 4.50 -18.43
C PRO A 64 6.93 4.29 -18.99
N GLN A 65 7.02 4.06 -20.31
CA GLN A 65 8.30 3.82 -20.97
C GLN A 65 9.19 5.06 -21.00
N ASP A 66 8.58 6.23 -21.25
CA ASP A 66 9.25 7.50 -21.44
C ASP A 66 8.41 8.67 -20.92
N GLU A 67 8.97 9.88 -20.99
CA GLU A 67 8.34 11.12 -20.58
C GLU A 67 7.08 11.42 -21.40
N VAL A 68 7.02 11.00 -22.66
CA VAL A 68 5.87 11.23 -23.56
C VAL A 68 4.68 10.41 -23.09
N GLU A 69 4.87 9.14 -22.79
CA GLU A 69 3.85 8.28 -22.23
C GLU A 69 3.40 8.77 -20.85
N TRP A 70 4.35 9.20 -20.02
CA TRP A 70 4.05 9.77 -18.71
C TRP A 70 3.11 10.98 -18.82
N VAL A 71 3.43 11.95 -19.69
CA VAL A 71 2.61 13.16 -19.91
C VAL A 71 1.26 12.79 -20.49
N ARG A 72 1.21 11.82 -21.42
CA ARG A 72 -0.04 11.35 -22.02
C ARG A 72 -1.00 10.83 -20.97
N LEU A 73 -0.55 9.99 -20.04
CA LEU A 73 -1.38 9.40 -18.98
C LEU A 73 -1.66 10.38 -17.82
N PHE A 74 -0.80 11.37 -17.63
CA PHE A 74 -1.10 12.52 -16.76
C PHE A 74 -2.28 13.32 -17.32
N CYS A 75 -2.21 13.75 -18.59
CA CYS A 75 -3.24 14.58 -19.22
C CYS A 75 -4.53 13.81 -19.53
N LYS A 76 -4.41 12.52 -19.86
CA LYS A 76 -5.52 11.63 -20.19
C LYS A 76 -5.41 10.35 -19.36
N PRO A 77 -5.94 10.37 -18.12
CA PRO A 77 -5.93 9.22 -17.24
C PRO A 77 -6.58 7.99 -17.90
N PRO A 78 -6.11 6.77 -17.58
CA PRO A 78 -6.70 5.54 -18.10
C PRO A 78 -8.11 5.34 -17.55
N SER A 79 -8.96 4.66 -18.31
CA SER A 79 -10.27 4.23 -17.79
C SER A 79 -10.10 3.19 -16.68
N LYS A 80 -11.13 3.04 -15.83
CA LYS A 80 -11.12 2.00 -14.79
C LYS A 80 -10.99 0.60 -15.37
N GLU A 81 -11.56 0.37 -16.56
CA GLU A 81 -11.44 -0.90 -17.27
C GLU A 81 -10.00 -1.14 -17.73
N GLN A 82 -9.30 -0.13 -18.26
CA GLN A 82 -7.89 -0.27 -18.64
C GLN A 82 -7.02 -0.61 -17.41
N LEU A 83 -7.26 0.06 -16.28
CA LEU A 83 -6.58 -0.25 -15.02
C LEU A 83 -6.91 -1.68 -14.53
N PHE A 84 -8.18 -2.08 -14.57
CA PHE A 84 -8.60 -3.42 -14.18
C PHE A 84 -7.87 -4.50 -15.00
N HIS A 85 -7.83 -4.36 -16.33
CA HIS A 85 -7.12 -5.29 -17.20
C HIS A 85 -5.62 -5.33 -16.89
N SER A 86 -4.99 -4.18 -16.60
CA SER A 86 -3.55 -4.12 -16.26
C SER A 86 -3.20 -4.89 -14.98
N MET A 87 -4.14 -4.97 -14.03
CA MET A 87 -3.98 -5.61 -12.73
C MET A 87 -4.35 -7.11 -12.73
N GLN A 88 -5.03 -7.60 -13.78
CA GLN A 88 -5.63 -8.94 -13.80
C GLN A 88 -4.61 -10.07 -13.59
N LYS A 89 -3.43 -9.95 -14.21
CA LYS A 89 -2.35 -10.95 -14.13
C LYS A 89 -1.77 -11.12 -12.73
N ASP A 90 -1.93 -10.11 -11.87
CA ASP A 90 -1.29 -10.06 -10.55
C ASP A 90 -2.27 -10.41 -9.42
N GLN A 91 -3.57 -10.60 -9.69
CA GLN A 91 -4.61 -10.81 -8.69
C GLN A 91 -4.30 -11.91 -7.66
N ARG A 92 -3.71 -13.03 -8.11
CA ARG A 92 -3.35 -14.17 -7.26
C ARG A 92 -2.35 -13.84 -6.14
N TYR A 93 -1.63 -12.73 -6.24
CA TYR A 93 -0.66 -12.28 -5.24
C TYR A 93 -1.28 -11.34 -4.19
N PHE A 94 -2.54 -10.97 -4.35
CA PHE A 94 -3.18 -9.95 -3.51
C PHE A 94 -4.35 -10.49 -2.69
N ASP A 95 -4.48 -11.81 -2.56
CA ASP A 95 -5.39 -12.42 -1.59
C ASP A 95 -4.85 -12.22 -0.17
N LEU A 96 -5.62 -11.58 0.71
CA LEU A 96 -5.21 -11.34 2.09
C LEU A 96 -5.03 -12.67 2.84
N ILE A 97 -5.90 -13.63 2.56
CA ILE A 97 -5.82 -15.01 3.04
C ILE A 97 -6.01 -15.86 1.80
N GLY A 98 -4.91 -16.27 1.19
CA GLY A 98 -4.89 -17.15 0.03
C GLY A 98 -4.42 -18.55 0.38
N ASP A 99 -4.75 -19.53 -0.48
CA ASP A 99 -4.45 -20.94 -0.24
C ASP A 99 -2.94 -21.23 -0.30
N GLU A 100 -2.25 -20.72 -1.32
CA GLU A 100 -0.80 -20.89 -1.52
C GLU A 100 -0.02 -19.62 -1.19
N ILE A 101 -0.53 -18.47 -1.60
CA ILE A 101 0.12 -17.16 -1.46
C ILE A 101 -0.83 -16.25 -0.70
N SER A 102 -0.36 -15.71 0.42
CA SER A 102 -1.08 -14.70 1.17
C SER A 102 -0.33 -13.38 1.11
N PHE A 103 -1.04 -12.29 0.82
CA PHE A 103 -0.48 -10.96 0.68
C PHE A 103 0.37 -10.60 1.90
N MET A 104 1.67 -10.37 1.67
CA MET A 104 2.67 -9.97 2.68
C MET A 104 2.73 -10.87 3.92
N GLN A 105 2.45 -12.17 3.77
CA GLN A 105 2.43 -13.14 4.85
C GLN A 105 3.17 -14.42 4.47
N GLU A 106 3.50 -15.21 5.49
CA GLU A 106 4.01 -16.57 5.35
C GLU A 106 3.09 -17.54 6.13
N PRO A 107 2.21 -18.28 5.43
CA PRO A 107 1.20 -19.10 6.09
C PRO A 107 1.79 -20.32 6.84
N ASN A 108 2.96 -20.82 6.45
CA ASN A 108 3.55 -22.04 7.02
C ASN A 108 4.57 -21.77 8.14
N LEU A 109 4.61 -20.54 8.66
CA LEU A 109 5.54 -20.19 9.73
C LEU A 109 5.13 -20.87 11.05
N ASN A 110 6.01 -21.71 11.60
CA ASN A 110 5.84 -22.24 12.95
C ASN A 110 6.15 -21.16 14.01
N ALA A 111 5.19 -20.25 14.21
CA ALA A 111 5.27 -19.15 15.16
C ALA A 111 4.13 -19.21 16.18
N GLY A 112 4.38 -18.71 17.39
CA GLY A 112 3.36 -18.57 18.41
C GLY A 112 2.28 -17.55 18.01
N ARG A 113 1.05 -17.75 18.50
CA ARG A 113 -0.05 -16.80 18.28
C ARG A 113 0.22 -15.48 19.01
N LYS A 114 0.02 -14.37 18.31
CA LYS A 114 0.09 -13.02 18.89
C LYS A 114 -1.26 -12.31 18.76
N PRO A 115 -1.58 -11.34 19.65
CA PRO A 115 -2.78 -10.53 19.51
C PRO A 115 -2.79 -9.75 18.19
N ILE A 116 -3.96 -9.60 17.56
CA ILE A 116 -4.12 -8.86 16.30
C ILE A 116 -3.69 -7.38 16.42
N ALA A 117 -3.79 -6.82 17.63
CA ALA A 117 -3.33 -5.48 17.94
C ALA A 117 -1.84 -5.28 17.59
N ASN A 118 -1.02 -6.34 17.64
CA ASN A 118 0.42 -6.25 17.35
C ASN A 118 0.73 -5.88 15.89
N LEU A 119 -0.28 -5.88 14.99
CA LEU A 119 -0.13 -5.32 13.64
C LEU A 119 -0.14 -3.78 13.62
N LEU A 120 -0.49 -3.13 14.72
CA LEU A 120 -0.49 -1.67 14.84
C LEU A 120 0.83 -1.20 15.44
N ILE A 121 1.46 -0.20 14.80
CA ILE A 121 2.81 0.29 15.15
C ILE A 121 2.90 0.80 16.59
N GLU A 122 1.81 1.35 17.12
CA GLU A 122 1.73 1.89 18.48
C GLU A 122 1.45 0.85 19.57
N SER A 123 1.15 -0.40 19.19
CA SER A 123 0.87 -1.44 20.18
C SER A 123 2.13 -1.80 20.96
N PRO A 124 2.04 -1.93 22.29
CA PRO A 124 3.21 -2.20 23.12
C PRO A 124 3.76 -3.59 22.81
N GLY A 125 5.09 -3.67 22.70
CA GLY A 125 5.80 -4.93 22.60
C GLY A 125 5.84 -5.67 23.96
N GLU A 126 6.36 -6.89 23.95
CA GLU A 126 6.48 -7.74 25.12
C GLU A 126 7.25 -7.05 26.26
N ASN A 127 8.46 -6.54 25.98
CA ASN A 127 9.25 -5.80 26.98
C ASN A 127 8.54 -4.55 27.51
N THR A 128 7.78 -3.84 26.66
CA THR A 128 7.05 -2.64 27.07
C THR A 128 5.96 -2.98 28.08
N LEU A 129 5.28 -4.13 27.88
CA LEU A 129 4.27 -4.64 28.81
C LEU A 129 4.91 -5.13 30.12
N GLU A 130 5.99 -5.92 30.04
CA GLU A 130 6.69 -6.45 31.21
C GLU A 130 7.28 -5.35 32.10
N GLN A 131 7.89 -4.34 31.48
CA GLN A 131 8.45 -3.18 32.17
C GLN A 131 7.38 -2.15 32.55
N ASN A 132 6.11 -2.38 32.17
CA ASN A 132 4.98 -1.49 32.43
C ASN A 132 5.22 -0.06 31.94
N THR A 133 5.87 0.11 30.78
CA THR A 133 6.25 1.42 30.21
C THR A 133 5.26 1.92 29.17
N ASP A 134 4.13 1.23 28.96
CA ASP A 134 3.03 1.57 28.06
C ASP A 134 2.00 2.51 28.69
N HIS A 135 2.43 3.43 29.56
CA HIS A 135 1.56 4.24 30.43
C HIS A 135 0.40 4.98 29.73
N PHE A 136 0.60 5.38 28.47
CA PHE A 136 -0.39 6.13 27.68
C PHE A 136 -1.17 5.27 26.68
N VAL A 137 -0.84 3.97 26.58
CA VAL A 137 -1.54 3.05 25.67
C VAL A 137 -2.60 2.29 26.45
N LYS A 138 -3.85 2.42 26.03
CA LYS A 138 -4.94 1.63 26.59
C LYS A 138 -4.83 0.19 26.08
N ARG A 139 -4.44 -0.72 26.99
CA ARG A 139 -4.41 -2.17 26.73
C ARG A 139 -5.79 -2.68 26.29
N ASP A 140 -5.80 -3.78 25.55
CA ASP A 140 -7.02 -4.46 25.08
C ASP A 140 -7.98 -3.63 24.20
N ARG A 141 -7.52 -2.50 23.65
CA ARG A 141 -8.34 -1.63 22.81
C ARG A 141 -8.77 -2.30 21.50
N VAL A 142 -7.93 -3.16 20.95
CA VAL A 142 -8.18 -3.82 19.65
C VAL A 142 -8.14 -5.32 19.85
N LYS A 143 -9.33 -5.94 19.89
CA LYS A 143 -9.50 -7.39 20.01
C LYS A 143 -9.83 -8.08 18.69
N GLY A 144 -10.13 -7.31 17.66
CA GLY A 144 -10.48 -7.78 16.32
C GLY A 144 -10.29 -6.66 15.31
N MET A 145 -10.08 -7.04 14.05
CA MET A 145 -9.95 -6.14 12.92
C MET A 145 -10.77 -6.67 11.74
N CYS A 146 -11.36 -5.76 10.97
CA CYS A 146 -11.98 -6.09 9.69
C CYS A 146 -10.89 -6.48 8.66
N GLU A 147 -11.22 -7.23 7.61
CA GLU A 147 -10.21 -7.63 6.60
C GLU A 147 -9.48 -6.41 5.98
N ALA A 148 -10.22 -5.37 5.59
CA ALA A 148 -9.63 -4.13 5.07
C ALA A 148 -8.71 -3.42 6.08
N CYS A 149 -9.07 -3.50 7.37
CA CYS A 149 -8.30 -2.96 8.47
C CYS A 149 -6.99 -3.75 8.63
N THR A 150 -7.08 -5.08 8.61
CA THR A 150 -5.94 -6.00 8.70
C THR A 150 -4.97 -5.81 7.53
N ALA A 151 -5.47 -5.70 6.29
CA ALA A 151 -4.63 -5.43 5.13
C ALA A 151 -3.88 -4.09 5.24
N ALA A 152 -4.59 -3.04 5.67
CA ALA A 152 -3.97 -1.74 5.90
C ALA A 152 -2.91 -1.80 6.99
N SER A 153 -3.21 -2.43 8.13
CA SER A 153 -2.25 -2.63 9.23
C SER A 153 -1.03 -3.42 8.78
N LEU A 154 -1.22 -4.53 8.06
CA LEU A 154 -0.15 -5.40 7.58
C LEU A 154 0.78 -4.67 6.61
N TYR A 155 0.23 -3.95 5.62
CA TYR A 155 1.03 -3.15 4.71
C TYR A 155 1.75 -2.02 5.46
N THR A 156 1.06 -1.34 6.37
CA THR A 156 1.64 -0.25 7.20
C THR A 156 2.82 -0.75 8.02
N LEU A 157 2.68 -1.91 8.67
CA LEU A 157 3.74 -2.51 9.47
C LEU A 157 4.96 -2.83 8.60
N ASN A 158 4.75 -3.52 7.47
CA ASN A 158 5.84 -3.91 6.59
C ASN A 158 6.54 -2.71 5.90
N ALA A 159 5.80 -1.64 5.61
CA ALA A 159 6.36 -0.49 4.91
C ALA A 159 6.99 0.55 5.83
N ASN A 160 6.41 0.78 7.01
CA ASN A 160 6.66 1.99 7.81
C ASN A 160 7.03 1.71 9.28
N ALA A 161 6.98 0.47 9.77
CA ALA A 161 7.23 0.19 11.19
C ALA A 161 8.68 0.51 11.60
N PRO A 162 8.89 0.94 12.86
CA PRO A 162 10.21 0.98 13.48
C PRO A 162 10.79 -0.43 13.67
N ALA A 163 12.04 -0.51 14.13
CA ALA A 163 12.65 -1.78 14.46
C ALA A 163 11.87 -2.50 15.58
N GLY A 164 11.46 -3.75 15.32
CA GLY A 164 10.62 -4.55 16.22
C GLY A 164 11.36 -5.32 17.32
N GLY A 165 12.62 -4.99 17.59
CA GLY A 165 13.46 -5.72 18.54
C GLY A 165 14.20 -6.92 17.93
N ALA A 166 14.84 -7.72 18.79
CA ALA A 166 15.69 -8.82 18.36
C ALA A 166 14.92 -9.86 17.53
N GLY A 167 15.49 -10.27 16.39
CA GLY A 167 14.89 -11.27 15.51
C GLY A 167 13.83 -10.75 14.53
N ILE A 168 13.39 -9.49 14.65
CA ILE A 168 12.45 -8.88 13.69
C ILE A 168 13.22 -7.93 12.75
N ARG A 169 13.25 -8.27 11.46
CA ARG A 169 13.88 -7.43 10.44
C ARG A 169 12.98 -6.22 10.12
N THR A 170 13.62 -5.10 9.81
CA THR A 170 12.93 -3.90 9.31
C THR A 170 12.62 -4.01 7.82
N SER A 171 11.87 -3.04 7.30
CA SER A 171 11.67 -2.88 5.85
C SER A 171 13.00 -2.70 5.10
N LEU A 172 12.94 -2.81 3.76
CA LEU A 172 14.08 -2.51 2.86
C LEU A 172 14.61 -1.08 3.01
N ARG A 173 13.80 -0.15 3.54
CA ARG A 173 14.18 1.25 3.79
C ARG A 173 14.68 1.48 5.23
N GLY A 174 14.88 0.42 6.01
CA GLY A 174 15.20 0.50 7.43
C GLY A 174 13.96 0.58 8.32
N GLY A 175 14.18 0.87 9.61
CA GLY A 175 13.13 0.98 10.62
C GLY A 175 12.61 2.42 10.73
N GLY A 176 11.30 2.60 10.57
CA GLY A 176 10.64 3.90 10.65
C GLY A 176 11.04 4.87 9.52
N PRO A 177 10.98 4.45 8.23
CA PRO A 177 11.42 5.30 7.13
C PRO A 177 10.53 6.54 6.98
N LEU A 178 11.14 7.66 6.61
CA LEU A 178 10.41 8.84 6.15
C LEU A 178 10.02 8.68 4.69
N THR A 179 8.73 8.83 4.40
CA THR A 179 8.22 8.83 3.02
C THR A 179 7.90 10.26 2.61
N VAL A 180 8.42 10.67 1.45
CA VAL A 180 8.11 11.96 0.82
C VAL A 180 7.37 11.68 -0.48
N ALA A 181 6.25 12.38 -0.70
CA ALA A 181 5.46 12.27 -1.91
C ALA A 181 5.24 13.65 -2.52
N ILE A 182 5.31 13.73 -3.85
CA ILE A 182 4.94 14.90 -4.63
C ILE A 182 3.41 14.99 -4.63
N ILE A 183 2.89 16.19 -4.43
CA ILE A 183 1.44 16.46 -4.43
C ILE A 183 1.11 17.47 -5.53
N PRO A 184 -0.11 17.46 -6.09
CA PRO A 184 -0.58 18.54 -6.95
C PRO A 184 -0.48 19.89 -6.22
N ASP A 185 -0.07 20.94 -6.94
CA ASP A 185 0.05 22.30 -6.41
C ASP A 185 -1.31 22.98 -6.15
N GLY A 186 -2.39 22.39 -6.64
CA GLY A 186 -3.76 22.87 -6.49
C GLY A 186 -4.14 24.04 -7.41
N TYR A 187 -3.27 24.49 -8.33
CA TYR A 187 -3.57 25.62 -9.21
C TYR A 187 -4.64 25.29 -10.25
N ASN A 188 -4.63 24.06 -10.77
CA ASN A 188 -5.64 23.58 -11.71
C ASN A 188 -6.43 22.44 -11.09
N ALA A 189 -7.72 22.69 -10.79
CA ALA A 189 -8.62 21.70 -10.23
C ALA A 189 -8.80 20.44 -11.10
N ALA A 190 -8.54 20.51 -12.41
CA ALA A 190 -8.53 19.32 -13.26
C ALA A 190 -7.44 18.30 -12.86
N TYR A 191 -6.34 18.78 -12.29
CA TYR A 191 -5.19 17.97 -11.86
C TYR A 191 -5.12 17.75 -10.36
N ASP A 192 -6.06 18.32 -9.58
CA ASP A 192 -6.17 18.07 -8.14
C ASP A 192 -7.06 16.84 -7.86
N THR A 193 -6.58 15.66 -8.28
CA THR A 193 -7.27 14.39 -8.10
C THR A 193 -6.35 13.34 -7.49
N LEU A 194 -6.94 12.28 -6.94
CA LEU A 194 -6.19 11.16 -6.37
C LEU A 194 -5.32 10.45 -7.42
N TRP A 195 -5.78 10.38 -8.68
CA TRP A 195 -4.96 9.88 -9.79
C TRP A 195 -3.68 10.70 -9.96
N HIS A 196 -3.80 12.03 -10.05
CA HIS A 196 -2.63 12.89 -10.26
C HIS A 196 -1.68 12.86 -9.06
N LEU A 197 -2.22 12.80 -7.82
CA LEU A 197 -1.40 12.56 -6.63
C LEU A 197 -0.58 11.27 -6.74
N VAL A 198 -1.19 10.18 -7.20
CA VAL A 198 -0.48 8.90 -7.39
C VAL A 198 0.51 8.98 -8.55
N TRP A 199 0.07 9.45 -9.72
CA TRP A 199 0.85 9.46 -10.96
C TRP A 199 2.08 10.38 -10.90
N LEU A 200 2.01 11.49 -10.16
CA LEU A 200 3.16 12.37 -9.87
C LEU A 200 4.31 11.64 -9.18
N ASN A 201 4.05 10.48 -8.56
CA ASN A 201 5.03 9.67 -7.87
C ASN A 201 5.38 8.37 -8.61
N VAL A 202 4.94 8.22 -9.87
CA VAL A 202 5.29 7.10 -10.74
C VAL A 202 6.50 7.48 -11.60
N LEU A 203 7.53 6.65 -11.56
CA LEU A 203 8.76 6.78 -12.32
C LEU A 203 8.61 6.18 -13.73
N ILE A 204 9.24 6.81 -14.72
CA ILE A 204 9.45 6.22 -16.04
C ILE A 204 10.49 5.08 -15.97
N SER A 205 10.47 4.16 -16.94
CA SER A 205 11.40 3.02 -17.01
C SER A 205 12.88 3.44 -16.83
N LYS A 206 13.30 4.52 -17.51
CA LYS A 206 14.67 5.05 -17.42
C LYS A 206 15.05 5.52 -16.01
N ASP A 207 14.12 6.07 -15.24
CA ASP A 207 14.40 6.53 -13.88
C ASP A 207 14.35 5.38 -12.87
N LEU A 208 13.60 4.31 -13.14
CA LEU A 208 13.68 3.07 -12.35
C LEU A 208 15.08 2.46 -12.37
N GLU A 209 15.79 2.53 -13.50
CA GLU A 209 17.19 2.07 -13.61
C GLU A 209 18.15 2.79 -12.66
N ARG A 210 17.78 3.99 -12.22
CA ARG A 210 18.57 4.81 -11.29
C ARG A 210 18.31 4.45 -9.83
N THR A 211 17.34 3.56 -9.58
CA THR A 211 17.06 3.00 -8.26
C THR A 211 17.87 1.72 -8.02
N ASN A 212 17.74 1.11 -6.85
CA ASN A 212 18.32 -0.22 -6.58
C ASN A 212 17.50 -1.38 -7.19
N CYS A 213 16.74 -1.12 -8.25
CA CYS A 213 15.95 -2.13 -8.94
C CYS A 213 16.82 -2.90 -9.95
N THR A 214 16.61 -4.21 -10.02
CA THR A 214 17.25 -5.06 -11.04
C THR A 214 16.24 -5.36 -12.14
N LEU A 215 16.27 -4.59 -13.24
CA LEU A 215 15.27 -4.70 -14.32
C LEU A 215 15.20 -6.10 -14.99
N SER A 216 16.26 -6.90 -14.93
CA SER A 216 16.27 -8.25 -15.49
C SER A 216 15.45 -9.25 -14.65
N LEU A 217 15.14 -8.94 -13.39
CA LEU A 217 14.33 -9.80 -12.53
C LEU A 217 12.85 -9.58 -12.80
N GLN A 218 12.29 -10.44 -13.65
CA GLN A 218 10.91 -10.36 -14.10
C GLN A 218 9.97 -11.39 -13.48
N ASP A 219 10.52 -12.33 -12.71
CA ASP A 219 9.76 -13.33 -11.98
C ASP A 219 8.87 -12.70 -10.90
N SER A 220 7.80 -13.39 -10.55
CA SER A 220 6.83 -12.84 -9.60
C SER A 220 7.37 -12.72 -8.17
N ALA A 221 8.32 -13.56 -7.77
CA ALA A 221 8.92 -13.49 -6.44
C ALA A 221 9.82 -12.25 -6.28
N ALA A 222 10.45 -11.78 -7.37
CA ALA A 222 11.18 -10.52 -7.41
C ALA A 222 10.26 -9.29 -7.31
N LYS A 223 9.04 -9.39 -7.85
CA LYS A 223 8.03 -8.30 -7.81
C LYS A 223 7.22 -8.29 -6.52
N PHE A 224 6.85 -9.47 -6.04
CA PHE A 224 6.01 -9.70 -4.88
C PHE A 224 6.77 -10.64 -3.93
N PRO A 225 7.51 -10.11 -2.94
CA PRO A 225 8.38 -10.93 -2.09
C PRO A 225 7.67 -12.06 -1.33
N TRP A 226 6.37 -11.92 -1.07
CA TRP A 226 5.53 -12.93 -0.43
C TRP A 226 5.07 -14.05 -1.38
N ALA A 227 5.43 -13.97 -2.67
CA ALA A 227 5.18 -15.00 -3.67
C ALA A 227 6.41 -15.91 -3.90
N GLY A 228 7.50 -15.68 -3.18
CA GLY A 228 8.73 -16.48 -3.24
C GLY A 228 9.01 -17.20 -1.93
N ASP A 229 9.99 -18.10 -1.97
CA ASP A 229 10.40 -18.85 -0.78
C ASP A 229 10.94 -17.94 0.32
N ILE A 230 10.67 -18.33 1.57
CA ILE A 230 11.24 -17.67 2.75
C ILE A 230 12.77 -17.73 2.69
N ARG A 231 13.40 -16.56 2.78
CA ARG A 231 14.85 -16.46 2.98
C ARG A 231 15.14 -16.27 4.46
N ILE A 232 15.67 -17.29 5.11
CA ILE A 232 16.09 -17.21 6.50
C ILE A 232 17.47 -16.54 6.54
N SER A 233 17.57 -15.40 7.23
CA SER A 233 18.87 -14.79 7.50
C SER A 233 19.63 -15.65 8.51
N LYS A 234 20.89 -15.96 8.23
CA LYS A 234 21.83 -16.48 9.23
C LYS A 234 22.11 -15.46 10.32
#